data_AF-A0A8T5L6L8-F1
#
_entry.id   AF-A0A8T5L6L8-F1
#
_cell.length_a   1.000
_cell.length_b   1.000
_cell.length_c   1.000
_cell.angle_alpha   90.00
_cell.angle_beta   90.00
_cell.angle_gamma   90.00
#
_symmetry.space_group_name_H-M   'P 1'
#
loop_
_entity.id
_entity.type
_entity.pdbx_description
1 polymer ?
#
loop_
_entity_poly.entity_id
_entity_poly.type
_entity_poly.pdbx_seq_one_letter_code
_entity_poly.pdbx_strand_id
1 'polypeptide(L)'
;MRSDYKLMILLGIIALVISFGLWGYFNVVKPSYLSVVSVCSDNGLEILEDAGYMVTGFFDSSSGNITIDETYADEQTIKHERIHQKQMEQGRFYGCRYPVAKFVNELEAYLFQWF
;
A
#
# COMPACT_ATOMS: atom_id res chain seq x y z
N MET A 1 45.28 6.97 -2.42
CA MET A 1 44.01 6.27 -2.12
C MET A 1 43.55 5.59 -3.40
N ARG A 2 43.45 4.25 -3.45
CA ARG A 2 43.34 3.41 -4.67
C ARG A 2 41.97 3.48 -5.37
N SER A 3 41.91 3.49 -6.70
CA SER A 3 40.67 3.49 -7.50
C SER A 3 39.53 2.57 -6.99
N ASP A 4 39.91 1.44 -6.37
CA ASP A 4 39.01 0.39 -5.90
C ASP A 4 38.00 0.85 -4.82
N TYR A 5 38.36 1.73 -3.87
CA TYR A 5 37.41 2.16 -2.83
C TYR A 5 36.29 3.05 -3.41
N LYS A 6 36.60 3.86 -4.44
CA LYS A 6 35.60 4.71 -5.10
C LYS A 6 34.56 3.86 -5.83
N LEU A 7 35.02 2.80 -6.50
CA LEU A 7 34.15 1.84 -7.17
C LEU A 7 33.25 1.09 -6.17
N MET A 8 33.81 0.64 -5.05
CA MET A 8 33.03 -0.03 -3.99
C MET A 8 31.96 0.88 -3.40
N ILE A 9 32.28 2.15 -3.12
CA ILE A 9 31.31 3.12 -2.60
C ILE A 9 30.19 3.36 -3.64
N LEU A 10 30.55 3.53 -4.92
CA LEU A 10 29.57 3.74 -5.99
C LEU A 10 28.61 2.55 -6.11
N LEU A 11 29.13 1.33 -6.12
CA LEU A 11 28.31 0.12 -6.16
C LEU A 11 27.42 -0.01 -4.92
N GLY A 12 27.93 0.35 -3.74
CA GLY A 12 27.15 0.37 -2.51
C GLY A 12 25.97 1.34 -2.57
N ILE A 13 26.18 2.55 -3.12
CA ILE A 13 25.10 3.54 -3.31
C ILE A 13 24.06 3.02 -4.30
N ILE A 14 24.50 2.46 -5.44
CA ILE A 14 23.58 1.89 -6.43
C ILE A 14 22.73 0.77 -5.82
N ALA A 15 23.35 -0.15 -5.08
CA ALA A 15 22.64 -1.24 -4.41
C ALA A 15 21.62 -0.71 -3.40
N LEU A 16 21.95 0.34 -2.65
CA LEU A 16 21.05 0.97 -1.68
C LEU A 16 19.85 1.62 -2.38
N VAL A 17 20.07 2.33 -3.48
CA VAL A 17 19.00 2.96 -4.28
C VAL A 17 18.07 1.89 -4.87
N ILE A 18 18.62 0.82 -5.43
CA ILE A 18 17.83 -0.29 -5.97
C ILE A 18 17.02 -0.95 -4.86
N SER A 19 17.63 -1.23 -3.71
CA SER A 19 16.97 -1.86 -2.56
C SER A 19 15.80 -1.01 -2.06
N PHE A 20 16.00 0.30 -1.92
CA PHE A 20 14.95 1.23 -1.50
C PHE A 20 13.82 1.32 -2.54
N GLY A 21 14.16 1.37 -3.82
CA GLY A 21 13.17 1.38 -4.92
C GLY A 21 12.33 0.10 -4.95
N LEU A 22 12.97 -1.07 -4.80
CA LEU A 22 12.27 -2.34 -4.71
C LEU A 22 11.37 -2.40 -3.47
N TRP A 23 11.87 -1.95 -2.32
CA TRP A 23 11.09 -1.91 -1.09
C TRP A 23 9.83 -1.04 -1.25
N GLY A 24 9.98 0.18 -1.78
CA GLY A 24 8.85 1.08 -2.00
C GLY A 24 7.85 0.53 -3.03
N TYR A 25 8.34 -0.15 -4.08
CA TYR A 25 7.45 -0.79 -5.04
C TYR A 25 6.63 -1.93 -4.41
N PHE A 26 7.29 -2.87 -3.72
CA PHE A 26 6.63 -4.06 -3.20
C PHE A 26 5.78 -3.82 -1.95
N ASN A 27 6.11 -2.83 -1.13
CA ASN A 27 5.42 -2.57 0.13
C ASN A 27 4.46 -1.38 0.08
N VAL A 28 4.54 -0.53 -0.97
CA VAL A 28 3.70 0.66 -1.08
C VAL A 28 2.96 0.69 -2.41
N VAL A 29 3.67 0.79 -3.53
CA VAL A 29 3.04 1.05 -4.85
C VAL A 29 2.18 -0.13 -5.32
N LYS A 30 2.75 -1.34 -5.33
CA LYS A 30 2.05 -2.55 -5.78
C LYS A 30 0.80 -2.86 -4.93
N PRO A 31 0.87 -2.91 -3.59
CA PRO A 31 -0.32 -3.19 -2.80
C PRO A 31 -1.37 -2.07 -2.90
N SER A 32 -0.96 -0.81 -3.06
CA SER A 32 -1.92 0.29 -3.32
C SER A 32 -2.72 0.08 -4.60
N TYR A 33 -2.05 -0.34 -5.68
CA TYR A 33 -2.71 -0.67 -6.94
C TYR A 33 -3.67 -1.85 -6.77
N LEU A 34 -3.22 -2.92 -6.11
CA LEU A 34 -4.01 -4.12 -5.88
C LEU A 34 -5.25 -3.84 -5.01
N SER A 35 -5.14 -2.97 -4.00
CA SER A 35 -6.28 -2.52 -3.17
C SER A 35 -7.33 -1.76 -4.00
N VAL A 36 -6.91 -0.95 -4.98
CA VAL A 36 -7.86 -0.32 -5.89
C VAL A 36 -8.52 -1.36 -6.80
N VAL A 37 -7.74 -2.29 -7.36
CA VAL A 37 -8.25 -3.31 -8.28
C VAL A 37 -9.24 -4.24 -7.57
N SER A 38 -8.96 -4.66 -6.33
CA SER A 38 -9.83 -5.57 -5.57
C SER A 38 -11.24 -5.05 -5.39
N VAL A 39 -11.40 -3.72 -5.26
CA VAL A 39 -12.70 -3.08 -4.99
C VAL A 39 -13.33 -2.46 -6.24
N CYS A 40 -12.51 -1.99 -7.20
CA CYS A 40 -12.99 -1.21 -8.33
C CYS A 40 -13.01 -1.96 -9.66
N SER A 41 -12.62 -3.23 -9.69
CA SER A 41 -12.69 -4.10 -10.87
C SER A 41 -13.72 -5.22 -10.67
N ASP A 42 -14.45 -5.56 -11.73
CA ASP A 42 -15.47 -6.62 -11.70
C ASP A 42 -14.90 -7.98 -11.28
N ASN A 43 -13.63 -8.26 -11.62
CA ASN A 43 -12.91 -9.49 -11.24
C ASN A 43 -11.78 -9.20 -10.24
N GLY A 44 -11.91 -8.16 -9.43
CA GLY A 44 -10.84 -7.66 -8.57
C GLY A 44 -10.26 -8.70 -7.60
N LEU A 45 -11.10 -9.56 -7.03
CA LEU A 45 -10.68 -10.63 -6.11
C LEU A 45 -9.86 -11.72 -6.80
N GLU A 46 -10.27 -12.16 -7.99
CA GLU A 46 -9.53 -13.14 -8.79
C GLU A 46 -8.13 -12.62 -9.14
N ILE A 47 -8.03 -11.34 -9.56
CA ILE A 47 -6.74 -10.70 -9.84
C ILE A 47 -5.85 -10.64 -8.59
N LEU A 48 -6.43 -10.43 -7.42
CA LEU A 48 -5.71 -10.43 -6.14
C LEU A 48 -5.13 -11.80 -5.82
N GLU A 49 -5.98 -12.83 -5.92
CA GLU A 49 -5.62 -14.22 -5.63
C GLU A 49 -4.54 -14.73 -6.58
N ASP A 50 -4.68 -14.47 -7.89
CA ASP A 50 -3.67 -14.80 -8.90
C ASP A 50 -2.32 -14.12 -8.65
N ALA A 51 -2.34 -12.94 -8.05
CA ALA A 51 -1.14 -12.22 -7.66
C ALA A 51 -0.54 -12.72 -6.33
N GLY A 52 -1.20 -13.65 -5.64
CA GLY A 52 -0.80 -14.19 -4.35
C GLY A 52 -1.13 -13.28 -3.16
N TYR A 53 -2.15 -12.43 -3.28
CA TYR A 53 -2.59 -11.49 -2.26
C TYR A 53 -4.00 -11.83 -1.76
N MET A 54 -4.31 -11.36 -0.57
CA MET A 54 -5.64 -11.48 0.03
C MET A 54 -6.04 -10.18 0.72
N VAL A 55 -7.35 -9.97 0.87
CA VAL A 55 -7.89 -8.84 1.63
C VAL A 55 -7.92 -9.21 3.11
N THR A 56 -7.21 -8.46 3.95
CA THR A 56 -7.13 -8.71 5.40
C THR A 56 -7.93 -7.70 6.23
N GLY A 57 -8.34 -6.58 5.63
CA GLY A 57 -9.14 -5.55 6.28
C GLY A 57 -9.91 -4.72 5.25
N PHE A 58 -10.98 -4.06 5.73
CA PHE A 58 -11.67 -3.03 4.97
C PHE A 58 -12.29 -1.98 5.89
N PHE A 59 -12.21 -0.73 5.44
CA PHE A 59 -12.98 0.39 5.99
C PHE A 59 -14.24 0.63 5.15
N ASP A 60 -15.41 0.53 5.79
CA ASP A 60 -16.69 0.88 5.16
C ASP A 60 -17.02 2.35 5.40
N SER A 61 -16.89 3.15 4.34
CA SER A 61 -17.23 4.59 4.39
C SER A 61 -18.71 4.89 4.65
N SER A 62 -19.59 3.91 4.52
CA SER A 62 -21.04 4.09 4.73
C SER A 62 -21.37 4.04 6.23
N SER A 63 -20.75 3.10 6.94
CA SER A 63 -20.94 2.90 8.38
C SER A 63 -19.85 3.55 9.23
N GLY A 64 -18.70 3.89 8.64
CA GLY A 64 -17.51 4.33 9.35
C GLY A 64 -16.79 3.21 10.11
N ASN A 65 -17.14 1.95 9.87
CA ASN A 65 -16.59 0.80 10.60
C ASN A 65 -15.37 0.22 9.88
N ILE A 66 -14.41 -0.22 10.69
CA ILE A 66 -13.28 -1.03 10.25
C ILE A 66 -13.63 -2.50 10.54
N THR A 67 -13.50 -3.35 9.53
CA THR A 67 -13.58 -4.81 9.69
C THR A 67 -12.24 -5.41 9.33
N ILE A 68 -11.77 -6.36 10.13
CA ILE A 68 -10.47 -7.02 9.93
C ILE A 68 -10.69 -8.52 10.05
N ASP A 69 -10.05 -9.30 9.18
CA ASP A 69 -9.98 -10.74 9.34
C ASP A 69 -9.02 -11.06 10.49
N GLU A 70 -9.57 -11.52 11.62
CA GLU A 70 -8.81 -11.86 12.83
C GLU A 70 -7.72 -12.92 12.59
N THR A 71 -7.86 -13.75 11.56
CA THR A 71 -6.87 -14.78 11.19
C THR A 71 -5.57 -14.17 10.68
N TYR A 72 -5.66 -12.99 10.07
CA TYR A 72 -4.55 -12.28 9.42
C TYR A 72 -4.36 -10.86 9.96
N ALA A 73 -5.04 -10.53 11.05
CA ALA A 73 -4.99 -9.23 11.69
C ALA A 73 -3.60 -8.96 12.28
N ASP A 74 -2.87 -8.05 11.64
CA ASP A 74 -1.66 -7.47 12.22
C ASP A 74 -1.85 -5.98 12.53
N GLU A 75 -0.92 -5.42 13.32
CA GLU A 75 -0.95 -4.01 13.70
C GLU A 75 -0.90 -3.08 12.47
N GLN A 76 -0.26 -3.51 11.38
CA GLN A 76 -0.14 -2.72 10.16
C GLN A 76 -1.49 -2.58 9.45
N THR A 77 -2.25 -3.66 9.34
CA THR A 77 -3.60 -3.67 8.76
C THR A 77 -4.50 -2.71 9.54
N ILE A 78 -4.46 -2.75 10.87
CA ILE A 78 -5.23 -1.80 11.70
C ILE A 78 -4.80 -0.35 11.45
N LYS A 79 -3.50 -0.08 11.34
CA LYS A 79 -2.99 1.28 11.04
C LYS A 79 -3.44 1.76 9.67
N HIS A 80 -3.38 0.89 8.66
CA HIS A 80 -3.84 1.15 7.30
C HIS A 80 -5.30 1.58 7.29
N GLU A 81 -6.19 0.78 7.88
CA GLU A 81 -7.63 1.11 7.90
C GLU A 81 -7.95 2.38 8.70
N ARG A 82 -7.19 2.67 9.77
CA ARG A 82 -7.32 3.94 10.51
C ARG A 82 -6.92 5.16 9.67
N ILE A 83 -6.03 5.01 8.70
CA ILE A 83 -5.68 6.10 7.78
C ILE A 83 -6.88 6.39 6.86
N HIS A 84 -7.57 5.36 6.37
CA HIS A 84 -8.82 5.53 5.62
C HIS A 84 -9.92 6.23 6.42
N GLN A 85 -10.06 5.88 7.70
CA GLN A 85 -10.96 6.60 8.59
C GLN A 85 -10.60 8.10 8.69
N LYS A 86 -9.33 8.43 8.89
CA LYS A 86 -8.87 9.84 8.91
C LYS A 86 -9.10 10.56 7.58
N GLN A 87 -8.85 9.88 6.46
CA GLN A 87 -9.13 10.41 5.12
C GLN A 87 -10.62 10.75 4.96
N MET A 88 -11.51 9.90 5.50
CA MET A 88 -12.95 10.15 5.48
C MET A 88 -13.33 11.33 6.38
N GLU A 89 -12.81 11.40 7.60
CA GLU A 89 -13.01 12.53 8.53
C GLU A 89 -12.55 13.87 7.91
N GLN A 90 -11.53 13.82 7.04
CA GLN A 90 -10.99 14.96 6.30
C GLN A 90 -11.71 15.24 4.97
N GLY A 91 -12.76 14.48 4.62
CA GLY A 91 -13.54 14.66 3.39
C GLY A 91 -12.78 14.31 2.11
N ARG A 92 -11.77 13.45 2.20
CA ARG A 92 -10.84 13.10 1.11
C ARG A 92 -10.67 11.59 0.93
N PHE A 93 -11.67 10.81 1.34
CA PHE A 93 -11.75 9.37 1.04
C PHE A 93 -12.53 9.18 -0.27
N TYR A 94 -11.83 8.76 -1.32
CA TYR A 94 -12.37 8.68 -2.67
C TYR A 94 -12.75 7.25 -3.03
N GLY A 95 -13.97 7.09 -3.58
CA GLY A 95 -14.44 5.81 -4.12
C GLY A 95 -14.02 5.56 -5.58
N CYS A 96 -14.46 4.43 -6.14
CA CYS A 96 -14.10 3.96 -7.48
C CYS A 96 -14.46 4.91 -8.64
N ARG A 97 -15.34 5.89 -8.42
CA ARG A 97 -15.62 6.97 -9.39
C ARG A 97 -14.39 7.83 -9.70
N TYR A 98 -13.44 7.91 -8.76
CA TYR A 98 -12.20 8.68 -8.89
C TYR A 98 -10.99 7.75 -8.67
N PRO A 99 -10.70 6.82 -9.58
CA PRO A 99 -9.74 5.73 -9.35
C PRO A 99 -8.31 6.22 -9.08
N VAL A 100 -7.90 7.32 -9.72
CA VAL A 100 -6.59 7.95 -9.46
C VAL A 100 -6.51 8.53 -8.05
N ALA A 101 -7.58 9.18 -7.58
CA ALA A 101 -7.63 9.75 -6.23
C ALA A 101 -7.72 8.64 -5.17
N LYS A 102 -8.48 7.57 -5.43
CA LYS A 102 -8.48 6.38 -4.58
C LYS A 102 -7.10 5.73 -4.52
N PHE A 103 -6.40 5.59 -5.65
CA PHE A 103 -5.02 5.10 -5.64
C PHE A 103 -4.09 5.96 -4.77
N VAL A 104 -4.24 7.29 -4.80
CA VAL A 104 -3.49 8.19 -3.91
C VAL A 104 -3.87 7.99 -2.44
N ASN A 105 -5.14 7.71 -2.12
CA ASN A 105 -5.55 7.35 -0.76
C ASN A 105 -4.89 6.04 -0.28
N GLU A 106 -4.89 5.01 -1.11
CA GLU A 106 -4.22 3.73 -0.79
C GLU A 106 -2.70 3.93 -0.66
N LEU A 107 -2.09 4.73 -1.55
CA LEU A 107 -0.65 5.05 -1.52
C LEU A 107 -0.24 5.73 -0.22
N GLU A 108 -1.05 6.68 0.24
CA GLU A 108 -0.86 7.30 1.54
C GLU A 108 -1.01 6.28 2.68
N ALA A 109 -2.07 5.45 2.66
CA ALA A 109 -2.31 4.47 3.70
C ALA A 109 -1.15 3.46 3.83
N TYR A 110 -0.69 2.89 2.71
CA TYR A 110 0.47 1.99 2.67
C TYR A 110 1.80 2.67 2.97
N LEU A 111 1.94 3.98 2.73
CA LEU A 111 3.14 4.71 3.13
C LEU A 111 3.17 4.93 4.64
N PHE A 112 2.06 5.37 5.22
CA PHE A 112 1.96 5.76 6.62
C PHE A 112 1.72 4.58 7.57
N GLN A 113 1.31 3.40 7.11
CA GLN A 113 1.22 2.23 7.99
C GLN A 113 2.57 1.84 8.63
N TRP A 114 3.69 2.25 8.02
CA TRP A 114 5.06 2.00 8.49
C TRP A 114 5.58 3.04 9.50
N PHE A 115 4.82 4.10 9.80
CA PHE A 115 5.22 5.20 10.70
C PHE A 115 4.21 5.39 11.84
#